data_AF-A0A938RGM9-F1
#
_entry.id   AF-A0A938RGM9-F1
#
_cell.length_a   1.000
_cell.length_b   1.000
_cell.length_c   1.000
_cell.angle_alpha   90.00
_cell.angle_beta   90.00
_cell.angle_gamma   90.00
#
_symmetry.space_group_name_H-M   'P 1'
#
loop_
_entity.id
_entity.type
_entity.pdbx_description
1 polymer ?
#
loop_
_entity_poly.entity_id
_entity_poly.type
_entity_poly.pdbx_seq_one_letter_code
_entity_poly.pdbx_strand_id
1 'polypeptide(L)'
;MMPDTMNVMSKSPLPTPGLLEGPLFTDILKGTFIRRPNRFVIRCNLEGGVIDAYLPNPGRLWELLLPGRTVYLVPRAPGSSGALAHTAVAVEREGIPLLLHTHVNNAVAAALIGKRR
;
A
#
# COMPACT_ATOMS: atom_id res chain seq x y z
N MET A 1 35.63 -21.19 -17.84
CA MET A 1 35.36 -19.74 -17.74
C MET A 1 34.00 -19.51 -18.37
N MET A 2 32.96 -19.39 -17.54
CA MET A 2 31.56 -19.26 -17.99
C MET A 2 31.29 -17.79 -18.31
N PRO A 3 30.52 -17.45 -19.36
CA PRO A 3 30.14 -16.07 -19.60
C PRO A 3 29.10 -15.62 -18.56
N ASP A 4 29.36 -14.45 -17.97
CA ASP A 4 28.43 -13.73 -17.10
C ASP A 4 27.09 -13.53 -17.79
N THR A 5 26.06 -14.21 -17.29
CA THR A 5 24.69 -13.93 -17.69
C THR A 5 24.27 -12.64 -16.98
N MET A 6 24.47 -11.51 -17.66
CA MET A 6 23.81 -10.25 -17.34
C MET A 6 22.30 -10.49 -17.34
N ASN A 7 21.74 -10.76 -16.16
CA ASN A 7 20.30 -10.76 -15.94
C ASN A 7 19.83 -9.31 -16.06
N VAL A 8 19.50 -8.91 -17.29
CA VAL A 8 18.80 -7.66 -17.57
C VAL A 8 17.51 -7.71 -16.78
N MET A 9 17.47 -6.93 -15.69
CA MET A 9 16.24 -6.68 -14.93
C MET A 9 15.15 -6.30 -15.94
N SER A 10 14.14 -7.16 -16.08
CA SER A 10 13.02 -6.89 -16.97
C SER A 10 12.35 -5.60 -16.50
N LYS A 11 12.45 -4.56 -17.33
CA LYS A 11 11.69 -3.33 -17.13
C LYS A 11 10.20 -3.71 -17.07
N SER A 12 9.57 -3.21 -16.01
CA SER A 12 8.18 -3.34 -15.55
C SER A 12 7.11 -3.50 -16.64
N PRO A 13 5.93 -4.07 -16.32
CA PRO A 13 4.79 -3.96 -17.20
C PRO A 13 4.47 -2.48 -17.48
N LEU A 14 4.34 -2.16 -18.77
CA LEU A 14 3.74 -0.94 -19.31
C LEU A 14 2.24 -0.85 -18.91
N PRO A 15 1.60 0.33 -18.99
CA PRO A 15 0.44 0.69 -18.19
C PRO A 15 -0.73 -0.27 -18.33
N THR A 16 -1.36 -0.59 -17.20
CA THR A 16 -2.67 -1.24 -17.16
C THR A 16 -3.72 -0.25 -17.66
N PRO A 17 -4.32 -0.44 -18.85
CA PRO A 17 -5.42 0.39 -19.30
C PRO A 17 -6.53 0.36 -18.24
N GLY A 18 -7.15 1.50 -17.97
CA GLY A 18 -8.25 1.60 -17.01
C GLY A 18 -7.92 1.63 -15.52
N LEU A 19 -6.64 1.60 -15.11
CA LEU A 19 -6.26 1.67 -13.68
C LEU A 19 -6.90 2.86 -12.93
N LEU A 20 -7.03 3.99 -13.61
CA LEU A 20 -7.58 5.24 -13.06
C LEU A 20 -8.95 5.57 -13.67
N GLU A 21 -9.67 4.59 -14.21
CA GLU A 21 -11.09 4.73 -14.60
C GLU A 21 -12.03 4.44 -13.43
N GLY A 22 -11.51 3.86 -12.34
CA GLY A 22 -12.22 3.62 -11.10
C GLY A 22 -11.36 3.91 -9.86
N PRO A 23 -11.84 3.54 -8.65
CA PRO A 23 -11.06 3.68 -7.44
C PRO A 23 -9.87 2.71 -7.44
N LEU A 24 -8.72 3.17 -6.94
CA LEU A 24 -7.49 2.36 -6.87
C LEU A 24 -7.61 1.17 -5.89
N PHE A 25 -8.49 1.30 -4.91
CA PHE A 25 -8.78 0.30 -3.89
C PHE A 25 -10.29 0.27 -3.63
N THR A 26 -10.85 -0.93 -3.45
CA THR A 26 -12.25 -1.14 -3.03
C THR A 26 -12.30 -1.63 -1.59
N ASP A 27 -13.50 -1.69 -1.02
CA ASP A 27 -13.75 -2.30 0.30
C ASP A 27 -12.92 -1.67 1.43
N ILE A 28 -12.80 -0.34 1.39
CA ILE A 28 -11.97 0.42 2.32
C ILE A 28 -12.60 0.41 3.72
N LEU A 29 -11.81 -0.07 4.68
CA LEU A 29 -12.08 0.00 6.11
C LEU A 29 -11.29 1.14 6.73
N LYS A 30 -11.94 1.97 7.54
CA LYS A 30 -11.26 3.01 8.34
C LYS A 30 -10.91 2.44 9.71
N GLY A 31 -9.68 2.68 10.13
CA GLY A 31 -9.22 2.33 11.47
C GLY A 31 -8.40 3.44 12.10
N THR A 32 -8.04 3.24 13.37
CA THR A 32 -7.17 4.16 14.11
C THR A 32 -5.81 3.52 14.30
N PHE A 33 -4.76 4.18 13.83
CA PHE A 33 -3.40 3.72 14.02
C PHE A 33 -3.01 3.70 15.50
N ILE A 34 -2.44 2.59 15.97
CA ILE A 34 -1.95 2.43 17.35
C ILE A 34 -0.43 2.51 17.37
N ARG A 35 0.25 1.64 16.61
CA ARG A 35 1.72 1.56 16.56
C ARG A 35 2.19 0.80 15.32
N ARG A 36 3.49 0.87 15.05
CA ARG A 36 4.16 0.14 13.97
C ARG A 36 5.18 -0.85 14.57
N PRO A 37 4.80 -2.12 14.83
CA PRO A 37 5.69 -3.08 15.46
C PRO A 37 6.99 -3.34 14.69
N ASN A 38 6.94 -3.27 13.35
CA ASN A 38 8.11 -3.38 12.49
C ASN A 38 7.85 -2.68 11.14
N ARG A 39 8.86 -2.66 10.25
CA ARG A 39 8.76 -1.90 8.99
C ARG A 39 7.67 -2.37 8.02
N PHE A 40 7.08 -3.55 8.23
CA PHE A 40 6.07 -4.17 7.37
C PHE A 40 4.72 -4.41 8.05
N VAL A 41 4.55 -4.01 9.31
CA VAL A 41 3.32 -4.26 10.08
C VAL A 41 2.90 -3.01 10.82
N ILE A 42 1.61 -2.67 10.76
CA ILE A 42 0.98 -1.70 11.64
C ILE A 42 -0.10 -2.37 12.48
N ARG A 43 -0.27 -1.89 13.70
CA ARG A 43 -1.36 -2.28 14.59
C ARG A 43 -2.40 -1.18 14.63
N CYS A 44 -3.66 -1.53 14.44
CA CYS A 44 -4.76 -0.58 14.29
C CYS A 44 -5.97 -1.03 15.10
N ASN A 45 -6.79 -0.08 15.53
CA ASN A 45 -8.13 -0.33 16.06
C ASN A 45 -9.16 -0.23 14.92
N LEU A 46 -10.02 -1.24 14.80
CA LEU A 46 -11.25 -1.21 13.99
C LEU A 46 -12.46 -1.35 14.92
N GLU A 47 -13.68 -1.15 14.40
CA GLU A 47 -14.91 -1.36 15.18
C GLU A 47 -14.99 -2.77 15.79
N GLY A 48 -14.43 -3.78 15.11
CA GLY A 48 -14.35 -5.17 15.59
C GLY A 48 -13.15 -5.50 16.49
N GLY A 49 -12.32 -4.52 16.85
CA GLY A 49 -11.18 -4.68 17.75
C GLY A 49 -9.81 -4.40 17.13
N VAL A 50 -8.75 -4.75 17.87
CA VAL A 50 -7.36 -4.48 17.50
C VAL A 50 -6.86 -5.55 16.54
N ILE A 51 -6.33 -5.12 15.39
CA ILE A 51 -5.75 -5.99 14.37
C ILE A 51 -4.33 -5.58 13.99
N ASP A 52 -3.58 -6.52 13.44
CA ASP A 52 -2.34 -6.25 12.71
C ASP A 52 -2.62 -6.26 11.19
N ALA A 53 -2.07 -5.28 10.47
CA ALA A 53 -2.20 -5.13 9.03
C ALA A 53 -0.83 -5.00 8.37
N TYR A 54 -0.72 -5.51 7.15
CA TYR A 54 0.48 -5.41 6.33
C TYR A 54 0.71 -3.97 5.85
N LEU A 55 1.94 -3.48 5.96
CA LEU A 55 2.37 -2.18 5.47
C LEU A 55 3.36 -2.34 4.30
N PRO A 56 2.92 -2.19 3.04
CA PRO A 56 3.77 -2.18 1.86
C PRO A 56 4.53 -0.85 1.70
N ASN A 57 5.19 -0.41 2.78
CA ASN A 57 5.99 0.81 2.79
C ASN A 57 7.07 0.73 3.87
N PRO A 58 8.32 0.36 3.51
CA PRO A 58 9.41 0.25 4.48
C PRO A 58 9.98 1.60 4.93
N GLY A 59 9.52 2.73 4.37
CA GLY A 59 9.99 4.07 4.72
C GLY A 59 9.78 4.40 6.20
N ARG A 60 10.39 5.48 6.70
CA ARG A 60 10.32 5.85 8.13
C ARG A 60 8.91 6.23 8.58
N LEU A 61 8.19 7.00 7.77
CA LEU A 61 6.79 7.41 8.00
C LEU A 61 6.54 8.08 9.37
N TRP A 62 7.57 8.66 9.99
CA TRP A 62 7.53 9.18 11.37
C TRP A 62 6.52 10.31 11.57
N GLU A 63 6.31 11.13 10.55
CA GLU A 63 5.35 12.25 10.60
C GLU A 63 3.93 11.84 10.18
N LEU A 64 3.77 10.62 9.65
CA LEU A 64 2.50 10.15 9.09
C LEU A 64 1.81 9.15 10.01
N LEU A 65 2.57 8.15 10.51
CA LEU A 65 2.06 7.10 11.38
C LEU A 65 2.17 7.50 12.86
N LEU A 66 1.42 8.52 13.23
CA LEU A 66 1.27 8.97 14.62
C LEU A 66 0.06 8.27 15.27
N PRO A 67 0.15 7.80 16.53
CA PRO A 67 -0.98 7.22 17.25
C PRO A 67 -2.24 8.09 17.16
N GLY A 68 -3.39 7.47 16.91
CA GLY A 68 -4.67 8.17 16.76
C GLY A 68 -5.01 8.58 15.32
N ARG A 69 -4.07 8.49 14.36
CA ARG A 69 -4.35 8.84 12.96
C ARG A 69 -5.28 7.84 12.30
N THR A 70 -6.20 8.34 11.46
CA THR A 70 -7.02 7.51 10.60
C THR A 70 -6.13 6.78 9.59
N VAL A 71 -6.28 5.47 9.51
CA VAL A 71 -5.66 4.62 8.49
C VAL A 71 -6.74 3.94 7.67
N TYR A 72 -6.44 3.72 6.40
CA TYR A 72 -7.33 3.06 5.46
C TYR A 72 -6.75 1.69 5.14
N LEU A 73 -7.57 0.67 5.34
CA LEU A 73 -7.20 -0.73 5.18
C LEU A 73 -8.07 -1.37 4.10
N VAL A 74 -7.54 -2.37 3.40
CA VAL A 74 -8.30 -3.24 2.50
C VAL A 74 -8.12 -4.70 2.90
N PRO A 75 -9.14 -5.55 2.72
CA PRO A 75 -9.00 -6.99 2.86
C PRO A 75 -7.94 -7.52 1.89
N ARG A 76 -7.16 -8.51 2.33
CA ARG A 76 -6.24 -9.25 1.45
C ARG A 76 -6.98 -10.41 0.82
N ALA A 77 -6.59 -10.77 -0.40
CA ALA A 77 -7.16 -11.91 -1.10
C ALA A 77 -6.96 -13.21 -0.28
N PRO A 78 -7.94 -14.13 -0.29
CA PRO A 78 -7.78 -15.46 0.30
C PRO A 78 -6.52 -16.15 -0.23
N GLY A 79 -5.73 -16.77 0.65
CA GLY A 79 -4.49 -17.47 0.28
C GLY A 79 -3.24 -16.59 0.21
N SER A 80 -3.31 -15.30 0.55
CA SER A 80 -2.10 -14.49 0.70
C SER A 80 -1.21 -15.07 1.81
N SER A 81 0.07 -15.34 1.52
CA SER A 81 0.99 -15.93 2.50
C SER A 81 1.19 -14.97 3.68
N GLY A 82 0.64 -15.32 4.85
CA GLY A 82 0.83 -14.59 6.12
C GLY A 82 -0.44 -14.43 6.93
N ALA A 83 -0.30 -14.28 8.25
CA ALA A 83 -1.41 -14.14 9.20
C ALA A 83 -2.15 -12.78 9.15
N LEU A 84 -1.68 -11.85 8.32
CA LEU A 84 -2.25 -10.49 8.22
C LEU A 84 -3.38 -10.50 7.21
N ALA A 85 -4.62 -10.29 7.67
CA ALA A 85 -5.82 -10.30 6.83
C ALA A 85 -6.04 -9.00 6.04
N HIS A 86 -5.34 -7.93 6.39
CA HIS A 86 -5.54 -6.60 5.82
C HIS A 86 -4.23 -5.96 5.35
N THR A 87 -4.33 -5.06 4.37
CA THR A 87 -3.23 -4.21 3.91
C THR A 87 -3.56 -2.75 4.19
N ALA A 88 -2.62 -2.01 4.76
CA ALA A 88 -2.70 -0.56 4.92
C ALA A 88 -2.41 0.13 3.59
N VAL A 89 -3.40 0.85 3.06
CA VAL A 89 -3.31 1.51 1.75
C VAL A 89 -3.09 3.01 1.87
N ALA A 90 -3.58 3.64 2.93
CA ALA A 90 -3.37 5.07 3.16
C ALA A 90 -3.41 5.44 4.66
N VAL A 91 -2.93 6.63 4.98
CA VAL A 91 -3.09 7.30 6.28
C VAL A 91 -3.56 8.73 6.07
N GLU A 92 -4.42 9.22 6.94
CA GLU A 92 -4.94 10.58 6.86
C GLU A 92 -3.97 11.60 7.47
N ARG A 93 -3.69 12.66 6.72
CA ARG A 93 -2.98 13.85 7.20
C ARG A 93 -3.78 15.08 6.81
N GLU A 94 -4.18 15.89 7.80
CA GLU A 94 -4.89 17.17 7.57
C GLU A 94 -6.15 16.99 6.69
N GLY A 95 -6.90 15.91 6.90
CA GLY A 95 -8.10 15.57 6.12
C GLY A 95 -7.82 14.96 4.74
N ILE A 96 -6.55 14.78 4.36
CA ILE A 96 -6.13 14.23 3.07
C ILE A 96 -5.61 12.80 3.25
N PRO A 97 -6.18 11.80 2.56
CA PRO A 97 -5.60 10.45 2.50
C PRO A 97 -4.28 10.46 1.73
N LEU A 98 -3.20 10.09 2.40
CA LEU A 98 -1.88 9.90 1.81
C LEU A 98 -1.64 8.42 1.52
N LEU A 99 -1.40 8.10 0.25
CA LEU A 99 -1.14 6.75 -0.22
C LEU A 99 0.13 6.18 0.44
N LEU A 100 -0.02 5.03 1.11
CA LEU A 100 1.08 4.28 1.68
C LEU A 100 1.56 3.15 0.77
N HIS A 101 0.69 2.61 -0.10
CA HIS A 101 0.97 1.37 -0.82
C HIS A 101 1.94 1.56 -2.00
N THR A 102 3.24 1.49 -1.75
CA THR A 102 4.25 1.90 -2.76
C THR A 102 4.30 1.01 -4.00
N HIS A 103 3.81 -0.24 -3.92
CA HIS A 103 3.83 -1.14 -5.08
C HIS A 103 2.94 -0.68 -6.24
N VAL A 104 1.96 0.21 -6.02
CA VAL A 104 1.10 0.73 -7.10
C VAL A 104 1.62 2.02 -7.73
N ASN A 105 2.65 2.65 -7.15
CA ASN A 105 3.12 3.97 -7.57
C ASN A 105 3.53 4.01 -9.05
N ASN A 106 4.26 3.00 -9.52
CA ASN A 106 4.71 2.93 -10.92
C ASN A 106 3.52 2.80 -11.88
N ALA A 107 2.52 2.01 -11.53
CA ALA A 107 1.33 1.82 -12.35
C ALA A 107 0.48 3.11 -12.41
N VAL A 108 0.31 3.78 -11.27
CA VAL A 108 -0.36 5.10 -11.18
C VAL A 108 0.38 6.14 -12.02
N ALA A 109 1.71 6.22 -11.89
CA ALA A 109 2.52 7.15 -12.67
C ALA A 109 2.38 6.90 -14.18
N ALA A 110 2.47 5.64 -14.61
CA ALA A 110 2.31 5.26 -16.02
C ALA A 110 0.92 5.63 -16.56
N ALA A 111 -0.15 5.39 -15.80
CA ALA A 111 -1.51 5.76 -16.18
C ALA A 111 -1.69 7.28 -16.32
N LEU A 112 -1.13 8.07 -15.39
CA LEU A 112 -1.17 9.54 -15.45
C LEU A 112 -0.39 10.11 -16.64
N ILE A 113 0.77 9.54 -16.97
CA ILE A 113 1.54 9.93 -18.16
C ILE A 113 0.74 9.62 -19.43
N GLY A 114 0.06 8.47 -19.49
CA GLY A 114 -0.77 8.06 -20.62
C GLY A 114 -1.96 8.99 -20.89
N LYS A 115 -2.57 9.55 -19.83
CA LYS A 115 -3.72 10.49 -19.96
C LYS A 115 -3.36 11.91 -20.39
N ARG A 116 -2.06 12.28 -20.37
CA ARG A 116 -1.58 13.63 -20.75
C ARG A 116 -1.17 13.74 -22.23
N ARG A 117 -1.33 12.68 -23.00
CA ARG A 117 -1.18 12.67 -24.46
C ARG A 117 -2.53 12.91 -25.12
#